data_AF-I1BJ93-F1
#
_entry.id   AF-I1BJ93-F1
#
_cell.length_a   1.000
_cell.length_b   1.000
_cell.length_c   1.000
_cell.angle_alpha   90.00
_cell.angle_beta   90.00
_cell.angle_gamma   90.00
#
_symmetry.space_group_name_H-M   'P 1'
#
loop_
_entity.id
_entity.type
_entity.pdbx_description
1 polymer ?
#
loop_
_entity_poly.entity_id
_entity_poly.type
_entity_poly.pdbx_seq_one_letter_code
_entity_poly.pdbx_strand_id
1 'polypeptide(L)'
;MAIVKWAKEYLSQGVLSRHRQGVHSKRKSFLNDADIKEMVLEEIRRMKPAGRSLATIKKFIDEVVIPSKLGVIMQPVSESTLRETEEDVLEPNALPEGERKCVFVTHDESTFYANDGKNDMWLADGENYIRKKGPGLSIMVSEFQYPCHGTMKIQKWSSRKLFKAGTARDGWWTSKHMVEQLKEDATGLFEALHPNCVAVFLFDNSSNHGAFADDALVASRMTLNEKPWPLSEKFQFRDTVYISRSTDMEEVQSFYYEKEIKIRDKKGNLKTKKIRYFKGIRKILGERSPWIGHDL
;
A
#
# COMPACT_ATOMS: atom_id res chain seq x y z
N MET A 1 7.16 -0.96 24.06
CA MET A 1 7.40 -0.81 22.60
C MET A 1 7.99 0.56 22.32
N ALA A 2 9.30 0.67 22.07
CA ALA A 2 9.92 1.95 21.75
C ALA A 2 9.85 2.20 20.22
N ILE A 3 8.67 2.63 19.76
CA ILE A 3 8.53 3.26 18.44
C ILE A 3 9.30 4.60 18.51
N VAL A 4 10.22 4.81 17.57
CA VAL A 4 11.08 5.99 17.51
C VAL A 4 10.27 7.28 17.43
N LYS A 5 10.84 8.39 17.90
CA LYS A 5 10.18 9.70 17.99
C LYS A 5 9.52 10.14 16.68
N TRP A 6 10.16 9.90 15.53
CA TRP A 6 9.64 10.30 14.22
C TRP A 6 8.44 9.44 13.78
N ALA A 7 8.42 8.15 14.12
CA ALA A 7 7.26 7.30 13.84
C ALA A 7 6.09 7.68 14.75
N LYS A 8 6.36 8.09 16.00
CA LYS A 8 5.34 8.71 16.87
C LYS A 8 4.84 10.04 16.29
N GLU A 9 5.73 10.86 15.74
CA GLU A 9 5.42 12.15 15.13
C GLU A 9 4.55 11.99 13.88
N TYR A 10 4.90 11.06 12.99
CA TYR A 10 4.07 10.67 11.84
C TYR A 10 2.70 10.15 12.28
N LEU A 11 2.66 9.26 13.28
CA LEU A 11 1.39 8.76 13.84
C LEU A 11 0.50 9.88 14.40
N SER A 12 1.10 10.94 14.94
CA SER A 12 0.37 12.08 15.50
C SER A 12 0.00 13.16 14.48
N GLN A 13 0.86 13.41 13.48
CA GLN A 13 0.78 14.59 12.62
C GLN A 13 0.52 14.25 11.14
N GLY A 14 0.63 12.98 10.73
CA GLY A 14 0.41 12.54 9.36
C GLY A 14 1.47 12.98 8.34
N VAL A 15 2.54 13.65 8.78
CA VAL A 15 3.59 14.18 7.90
C VAL A 15 4.95 13.65 8.35
N LEU A 16 5.76 13.14 7.41
CA LEU A 16 7.17 12.87 7.65
C LEU A 16 8.01 14.12 7.37
N SER A 17 8.94 14.43 8.28
CA SER A 17 9.92 15.48 8.02
C SER A 17 10.87 15.10 6.87
N ARG A 18 10.95 15.97 5.85
CA ARG A 18 11.60 15.75 4.53
C ARG A 18 13.09 15.37 4.53
N HIS A 19 13.79 15.46 5.66
CA HIS A 19 15.26 15.43 5.70
C HIS A 19 15.90 14.08 6.03
N ARG A 20 15.22 12.92 5.87
CA ARG A 20 15.63 11.66 6.54
C ARG A 20 15.50 10.32 5.77
N GLN A 21 15.80 10.23 4.47
CA GLN A 21 15.66 8.97 3.67
C GLN A 21 16.85 8.64 2.73
N GLY A 22 17.28 7.36 2.62
CA GLY A 22 18.08 6.70 1.52
C GLY A 22 19.66 6.72 1.38
N VAL A 23 20.32 5.53 1.47
CA VAL A 23 21.53 5.03 0.74
C VAL A 23 22.98 5.47 1.14
N HIS A 24 23.94 4.54 1.01
CA HIS A 24 25.29 4.53 1.58
C HIS A 24 26.44 4.93 0.61
N SER A 25 27.18 5.99 0.94
CA SER A 25 28.60 6.15 0.62
C SER A 25 29.22 7.21 1.56
N LYS A 26 30.39 6.94 2.17
CA LYS A 26 31.11 7.96 2.94
C LYS A 26 31.71 8.97 1.95
N ARG A 27 31.22 10.20 1.95
CA ARG A 27 31.76 11.29 1.12
C ARG A 27 32.39 12.34 2.03
N LYS A 28 33.53 12.92 1.60
CA LYS A 28 34.11 14.06 2.30
C LYS A 28 33.12 15.24 2.17
N SER A 29 32.92 15.97 3.28
CA SER A 29 32.19 17.24 3.25
C SER A 29 32.81 18.18 2.22
N PHE A 30 32.00 19.01 1.56
CA PHE A 30 32.56 20.17 0.85
C PHE A 30 33.25 21.14 1.83
N LEU A 31 32.80 21.20 3.09
CA LEU A 31 33.48 21.94 4.16
C LEU A 31 34.86 21.34 4.53
N ASN A 32 35.26 20.20 3.96
CA ASN A 32 36.62 19.69 4.14
C ASN A 32 37.63 20.32 3.18
N ASP A 33 37.16 21.02 2.15
CA ASP A 33 37.98 21.78 1.21
C ASP A 33 38.77 22.88 1.93
N ALA A 34 40.03 23.06 1.54
CA ALA A 34 40.95 23.96 2.23
C ALA A 34 40.49 25.42 2.11
N ASP A 35 40.07 25.84 0.93
CA ASP A 35 39.62 27.21 0.67
C ASP A 35 38.32 27.50 1.43
N ILE A 36 37.41 26.53 1.48
CA ILE A 36 36.13 26.67 2.17
C ILE A 36 36.34 26.76 3.68
N LYS A 37 37.27 25.97 4.23
CA LYS A 37 37.66 26.08 5.65
C LYS A 37 38.25 27.44 5.95
N GLU A 38 39.16 27.92 5.13
CA GLU A 38 39.80 29.22 5.32
C GLU A 38 38.76 30.34 5.29
N MET A 39 37.87 30.35 4.30
CA MET A 39 36.79 31.33 4.17
C MET A 39 35.87 31.36 5.40
N VAL A 40 35.45 30.19 5.91
CA VAL A 40 34.61 30.12 7.12
C VAL A 40 35.39 30.53 8.37
N LEU A 41 36.67 30.17 8.48
CA LEU A 41 37.52 30.54 9.61
C LEU A 41 37.83 32.04 9.65
N GLU A 42 38.08 32.67 8.50
CA GLU A 42 38.25 34.12 8.38
C GLU A 42 37.00 34.85 8.86
N GLU A 43 35.82 34.39 8.45
CA GLU A 43 34.56 35.01 8.87
C GLU A 43 34.33 34.83 10.38
N ILE A 44 34.60 33.65 10.92
CA ILE A 44 34.54 33.42 12.39
C ILE A 44 35.53 34.34 13.12
N ARG A 45 36.74 34.54 12.59
CA ARG A 45 37.75 35.44 13.17
C ARG A 45 37.30 36.90 13.15
N ARG A 46 36.61 37.34 12.09
CA ARG A 46 36.03 38.70 11.96
C ARG A 46 34.86 38.93 12.92
N MET A 47 34.07 37.89 13.22
CA MET A 47 32.96 37.99 14.14
C MET A 47 33.41 38.25 15.60
N LYS A 48 32.71 39.16 16.27
CA LYS A 48 32.82 39.33 17.73
C LYS A 48 32.39 38.04 18.44
N PRO A 49 33.00 37.65 19.58
CA PRO A 49 32.66 36.42 20.29
C PRO A 49 31.17 36.23 20.56
N ALA A 50 30.45 37.30 20.91
CA ALA A 50 29.00 37.28 21.17
C ALA A 50 28.14 36.98 19.92
N GLY A 51 28.68 37.17 18.71
CA GLY A 51 28.00 36.92 17.44
C GLY A 51 28.29 35.55 16.81
N ARG A 52 29.23 34.79 17.39
CA ARG A 52 29.64 33.45 16.91
C ARG A 52 28.60 32.40 17.31
N SER A 53 27.45 32.43 16.65
CA SER A 53 26.41 31.41 16.80
C SER A 53 26.41 30.45 15.62
N LEU A 54 25.96 29.21 15.85
CA LEU A 54 25.76 28.22 14.78
C LEU A 54 24.77 28.72 13.71
N ALA A 55 23.76 29.50 14.10
CA ALA A 55 22.80 30.08 13.16
C ALA A 55 23.45 31.12 12.25
N THR A 56 24.32 31.98 12.81
CA THR A 56 25.05 33.00 12.04
C THR A 56 26.02 32.36 11.06
N ILE A 57 26.78 31.36 11.52
CA ILE A 57 27.76 30.65 10.68
C ILE A 57 27.04 29.85 9.59
N LYS A 58 25.92 29.19 9.92
CA LYS A 58 25.09 28.50 8.93
C LYS A 58 24.58 29.46 7.86
N LYS A 59 24.08 30.63 8.26
CA LYS A 59 23.60 31.66 7.33
C LYS A 59 24.69 32.09 6.35
N PHE A 60 25.90 32.34 6.85
CA PHE A 60 27.05 32.66 6.01
C PHE A 60 27.40 31.52 5.03
N ILE A 61 27.38 30.27 5.49
CA ILE A 61 27.64 29.11 4.63
C ILE A 61 26.60 29.01 3.50
N ASP A 62 25.32 29.14 3.83
CA ASP A 62 24.22 29.00 2.88
C ASP A 62 24.14 30.15 1.88
N GLU A 63 24.39 31.39 2.33
CA GLU A 63 24.19 32.58 1.51
C GLU A 63 25.46 33.03 0.76
N VAL A 64 26.65 32.66 1.25
CA VAL A 64 27.93 33.14 0.69
C VAL A 64 28.78 31.99 0.18
N VAL A 65 29.06 31.00 1.03
CA VAL A 65 30.01 29.92 0.70
C VAL A 65 29.45 29.00 -0.39
N ILE A 66 28.22 28.51 -0.23
CA ILE A 66 27.58 27.60 -1.19
C ILE A 66 27.41 28.26 -2.57
N PRO A 67 26.83 29.47 -2.70
CA PRO A 67 26.66 30.11 -4.00
C PRO A 67 27.99 30.43 -4.69
N SER A 68 29.01 30.89 -3.95
CA SER A 68 30.30 31.27 -4.53
C SER A 68 31.14 30.09 -5.01
N LYS A 69 31.06 28.93 -4.35
CA LYS A 69 31.91 27.76 -4.65
C LYS A 69 31.20 26.64 -5.42
N LEU A 70 29.88 26.54 -5.34
CA LEU A 70 29.11 25.49 -6.03
C LEU A 70 28.29 26.04 -7.22
N GLY A 71 28.23 27.36 -7.42
CA GLY A 71 27.47 27.99 -8.51
C GLY A 71 25.95 27.84 -8.39
N VAL A 72 25.47 27.33 -7.26
CA VAL A 72 24.04 27.14 -6.98
C VAL A 72 23.50 28.41 -6.34
N ILE A 73 22.79 29.22 -7.11
CA ILE A 73 21.94 30.27 -6.53
C ILE A 73 20.75 29.56 -5.91
N MET A 74 20.69 29.49 -4.58
CA MET A 74 19.50 29.03 -3.87
C MET A 74 18.40 30.08 -4.04
N GLN A 75 17.69 30.04 -5.17
CA GLN A 75 16.44 30.77 -5.29
C GLN A 75 15.37 29.99 -4.53
N PRO A 76 14.63 30.62 -3.60
CA PRO A 76 13.45 30.00 -3.03
C PRO A 76 12.48 29.72 -4.18
N VAL A 77 12.17 28.45 -4.41
CA VAL A 77 11.05 28.06 -5.27
C VAL A 77 9.81 28.65 -4.65
N SER A 78 9.05 29.47 -5.40
CA SER A 78 7.85 30.10 -4.87
C SER A 78 6.83 29.04 -4.48
N GLU A 79 6.03 29.35 -3.46
CA GLU A 79 4.88 28.52 -3.10
C GLU A 79 3.93 28.30 -4.29
N SER A 80 3.84 29.27 -5.22
CA SER A 80 3.05 29.14 -6.44
C SER A 80 3.58 28.04 -7.36
N THR A 81 4.89 27.93 -7.56
CA THR A 81 5.49 26.86 -8.38
C THR A 81 5.38 25.49 -7.71
N LEU A 82 5.30 25.43 -6.37
CA LEU A 82 4.96 24.20 -5.64
C LEU A 82 3.47 23.82 -5.74
N ARG A 83 2.59 24.79 -6.02
CA ARG A 83 1.15 24.61 -6.21
C ARG A 83 0.72 24.41 -7.66
N GLU A 84 1.59 24.65 -8.64
CA GLU A 84 1.27 24.40 -10.06
C GLU A 84 0.94 22.92 -10.39
N THR A 85 1.18 21.98 -9.46
CA THR A 85 0.72 20.59 -9.57
C THR A 85 -0.64 20.32 -8.93
N GLU A 86 -1.19 21.27 -8.17
CA GLU A 86 -2.58 21.24 -7.72
C GLU A 86 -3.38 22.01 -8.76
N GLU A 87 -3.86 21.30 -9.79
CA GLU A 87 -4.86 21.85 -10.69
C GLU A 87 -6.01 22.40 -9.85
N ASP A 88 -6.29 23.70 -10.00
CA ASP A 88 -7.52 24.31 -9.49
C ASP A 88 -8.69 23.56 -10.14
N VAL A 89 -9.22 22.56 -9.42
CA VAL A 89 -10.44 21.86 -9.83
C VAL A 89 -11.57 22.87 -9.68
N LEU A 90 -11.85 23.59 -10.78
CA LEU A 90 -13.03 24.41 -10.92
C LEU A 90 -14.24 23.49 -10.84
N GLU A 91 -14.80 23.34 -9.64
CA GLU A 91 -16.02 22.59 -9.47
C GLU A 91 -17.16 23.30 -10.19
N PRO A 92 -17.91 22.61 -11.07
CA PRO A 92 -19.05 23.23 -11.74
C PRO A 92 -20.10 23.66 -10.70
N ASN A 93 -20.57 24.90 -10.82
CA ASN A 93 -21.49 25.54 -9.86
C ASN A 93 -22.84 24.82 -9.71
N ALA A 94 -23.24 23.99 -10.68
CA ALA A 94 -24.41 23.12 -10.60
C ALA A 94 -24.28 21.96 -11.58
N LEU A 95 -24.62 20.75 -11.13
CA LEU A 95 -24.78 19.59 -11.99
C LEU A 95 -26.19 19.58 -12.61
N PRO A 96 -26.37 19.04 -13.83
CA PRO A 96 -27.68 18.80 -14.41
C PRO A 96 -28.61 17.98 -13.50
N GLU A 97 -29.91 18.14 -13.66
CA GLU A 97 -30.90 17.45 -12.84
C GLU A 97 -30.79 15.93 -13.02
N GLY A 98 -30.62 15.21 -11.90
CA GLY A 98 -30.39 13.76 -11.87
C GLY A 98 -28.92 13.34 -11.87
N GLU A 99 -27.97 14.26 -12.08
CA GLU A 99 -26.54 13.96 -12.00
C GLU A 99 -26.01 14.09 -10.57
N ARG A 100 -25.07 13.19 -10.22
CA ARG A 100 -24.40 13.17 -8.93
C ARG A 100 -22.92 13.48 -9.10
N LYS A 101 -22.36 14.24 -8.17
CA LYS A 101 -20.95 14.61 -8.18
C LYS A 101 -20.08 13.38 -7.98
N CYS A 102 -19.13 13.16 -8.88
CA CYS A 102 -18.09 12.15 -8.69
C CYS A 102 -16.97 12.71 -7.82
N VAL A 103 -16.52 11.95 -6.83
CA VAL A 103 -15.43 12.31 -5.93
C VAL A 103 -14.38 11.21 -6.01
N PHE A 104 -13.16 11.59 -6.42
CA PHE A 104 -12.03 10.67 -6.44
C PHE A 104 -11.56 10.37 -5.01
N VAL A 105 -11.32 9.09 -4.76
CA VAL A 105 -10.74 8.59 -3.51
C VAL A 105 -9.53 7.75 -3.87
N THR A 106 -8.33 8.22 -3.54
CA THR A 106 -7.09 7.51 -3.77
C THR A 106 -6.78 6.59 -2.60
N HIS A 107 -6.11 5.47 -2.88
CA HIS A 107 -5.66 4.52 -1.87
C HIS A 107 -4.24 4.05 -2.18
N ASP A 108 -3.43 3.93 -1.14
CA ASP A 108 -2.08 3.33 -1.22
C ASP A 108 -1.63 2.79 0.14
N GLU A 109 -0.60 1.95 0.14
CA GLU A 109 0.06 1.40 1.32
C GLU A 109 1.55 1.77 1.39
N SER A 110 1.94 2.37 2.51
CA SER A 110 3.35 2.70 2.78
C SER A 110 3.86 1.97 4.02
N THR A 111 5.11 1.52 3.99
CA THR A 111 5.75 0.85 5.13
C THR A 111 6.91 1.69 5.66
N PHE A 112 6.86 1.95 6.96
CA PHE A 112 7.90 2.67 7.71
C PHE A 112 8.60 1.74 8.67
N TYR A 113 9.92 1.79 8.75
CA TYR A 113 10.73 0.94 9.61
C TYR A 113 11.42 1.71 10.71
N ALA A 114 11.58 1.12 11.90
CA ALA A 114 12.12 1.79 13.08
C ALA A 114 13.55 2.35 12.91
N ASN A 115 14.32 1.81 11.97
CA ASN A 115 15.65 2.31 11.65
C ASN A 115 15.67 3.16 10.36
N ASP A 116 14.50 3.53 9.81
CA ASP A 116 14.41 4.58 8.80
C ASP A 116 14.87 5.89 9.44
N GLY A 117 15.97 6.43 8.92
CA GLY A 117 16.60 7.63 9.44
C GLY A 117 17.57 8.21 8.43
N LYS A 118 18.06 9.43 8.69
CA LYS A 118 19.03 10.13 7.83
C LYS A 118 20.18 9.22 7.45
N ASN A 119 20.52 9.07 6.19
CA ASN A 119 21.63 8.19 5.78
C ASN A 119 22.97 8.84 6.00
N ASP A 120 22.98 10.16 5.86
CA ASP A 120 24.14 10.99 6.13
C ASP A 120 24.09 11.51 7.56
N MET A 121 25.23 11.43 8.22
CA MET A 121 25.46 12.01 9.52
C MET A 121 26.83 12.65 9.51
N TRP A 122 26.91 13.87 10.02
CA TRP A 122 28.18 14.53 10.27
C TRP A 122 28.80 13.90 11.50
N LEU A 123 30.00 13.36 11.33
CA LEU A 123 30.84 12.82 12.40
C LEU A 123 32.09 13.67 12.50
N ALA A 124 32.54 13.93 13.73
CA ALA A 124 33.85 14.55 13.91
C ALA A 124 34.97 13.58 13.51
N ASP A 125 36.15 14.10 13.23
CA ASP A 125 37.30 13.26 12.90
C ASP A 125 37.64 12.34 14.09
N GLY A 126 37.80 11.06 13.83
CA GLY A 126 37.97 10.02 14.85
C GLY A 126 36.69 9.46 15.48
N GLU A 127 35.50 10.03 15.22
CA GLU A 127 34.25 9.46 15.72
C GLU A 127 33.77 8.27 14.88
N ASN A 128 33.39 7.19 15.56
CA ASN A 128 32.77 6.03 14.94
C ASN A 128 31.35 5.85 15.49
N TYR A 129 30.35 5.95 14.62
CA TYR A 129 28.96 5.65 14.97
C TYR A 129 28.46 4.42 14.23
N ILE A 130 28.19 3.35 15.00
CA ILE A 130 27.67 2.09 14.46
C ILE A 130 26.14 2.13 14.51
N ARG A 131 25.51 2.03 13.35
CA ARG A 131 24.05 1.89 13.25
C ARG A 131 23.61 0.47 13.55
N LYS A 132 22.40 0.34 14.10
CA LYS A 132 21.75 -0.97 14.20
C LYS A 132 21.61 -1.57 12.80
N LYS A 133 21.99 -2.84 12.65
CA LYS A 133 21.90 -3.57 11.39
C LYS A 133 20.44 -3.82 11.04
N GLY A 134 20.09 -3.60 9.77
CA GLY A 134 18.76 -3.86 9.22
C GLY A 134 17.73 -2.77 9.52
N PRO A 135 16.53 -2.86 8.91
CA PRO A 135 15.51 -1.81 8.99
C PRO A 135 14.80 -1.75 10.36
N GLY A 136 14.88 -2.81 11.18
CA GLY A 136 14.17 -2.87 12.45
C GLY A 136 12.68 -3.14 12.29
N LEU A 137 11.86 -2.80 13.30
CA LEU A 137 10.42 -3.07 13.30
C LEU A 137 9.69 -2.18 12.30
N SER A 138 8.77 -2.75 11.51
CA SER A 138 7.94 -1.99 10.58
C SER A 138 6.58 -1.58 11.14
N ILE A 139 5.99 -0.54 10.56
CA ILE A 139 4.57 -0.22 10.62
C ILE A 139 4.14 0.10 9.19
N MET A 140 3.18 -0.66 8.69
CA MET A 140 2.50 -0.38 7.43
C MET A 140 1.30 0.52 7.72
N VAL A 141 1.08 1.47 6.83
CA VAL A 141 -0.01 2.43 6.87
C VAL A 141 -0.75 2.25 5.56
N SER A 142 -2.00 1.81 5.63
CA SER A 142 -2.90 1.71 4.48
C SER A 142 -3.96 2.80 4.64
N GLU A 143 -4.21 3.60 3.61
CA GLU A 143 -5.04 4.80 3.78
C GLU A 143 -5.82 5.17 2.52
N PHE A 144 -7.10 5.51 2.71
CA PHE A 144 -7.90 6.18 1.68
C PHE A 144 -7.89 7.69 1.90
N GLN A 145 -7.56 8.43 0.86
CA GLN A 145 -7.51 9.88 0.87
C GLN A 145 -8.41 10.45 -0.23
N TYR A 146 -8.89 11.67 -0.02
CA TYR A 146 -9.54 12.44 -1.08
C TYR A 146 -8.74 13.72 -1.34
N PRO A 147 -8.66 14.19 -2.60
CA PRO A 147 -7.66 15.17 -3.02
C PRO A 147 -7.61 16.45 -2.18
N CYS A 148 -8.76 17.00 -1.79
CA CYS A 148 -8.84 18.33 -1.20
C CYS A 148 -8.55 18.39 0.31
N HIS A 149 -8.72 17.30 1.07
CA HIS A 149 -8.50 17.35 2.53
C HIS A 149 -7.77 16.12 3.10
N GLY A 150 -7.23 15.25 2.23
CA GLY A 150 -6.40 14.11 2.64
C GLY A 150 -7.21 12.99 3.29
N THR A 151 -6.82 12.58 4.50
CA THR A 151 -7.40 11.42 5.20
C THR A 151 -8.91 11.57 5.41
N MET A 152 -9.69 10.58 4.95
CA MET A 152 -11.11 10.50 5.28
C MET A 152 -11.29 10.14 6.77
N LYS A 153 -11.90 11.04 7.54
CA LYS A 153 -12.06 10.86 8.98
C LYS A 153 -13.24 11.62 9.54
N ILE A 154 -14.02 10.96 10.40
CA ILE A 154 -15.06 11.56 11.24
C ILE A 154 -14.74 11.23 12.69
N GLN A 155 -14.40 12.24 13.50
CA GLN A 155 -14.03 12.07 14.91
C GLN A 155 -12.93 11.00 15.11
N LYS A 156 -13.28 9.81 15.63
CA LYS A 156 -12.35 8.68 15.85
C LYS A 156 -12.38 7.64 14.73
N TRP A 157 -13.34 7.71 13.81
CA TRP A 157 -13.45 6.82 12.66
C TRP A 157 -12.61 7.36 11.51
N SER A 158 -11.67 6.55 11.02
CA SER A 158 -10.64 6.96 10.06
C SER A 158 -10.45 5.87 9.04
N SER A 159 -10.29 6.25 7.77
CA SER A 159 -9.98 5.30 6.71
C SER A 159 -8.58 4.70 6.85
N ARG A 160 -7.66 5.36 7.56
CA ARG A 160 -6.30 4.88 7.84
C ARG A 160 -6.29 3.64 8.74
N LYS A 161 -5.61 2.58 8.29
CA LYS A 161 -5.23 1.41 9.09
C LYS A 161 -3.73 1.41 9.36
N LEU A 162 -3.38 1.07 10.59
CA LEU A 162 -2.01 0.81 11.01
C LEU A 162 -1.82 -0.70 11.18
N PHE A 163 -0.85 -1.26 10.48
CA PHE A 163 -0.62 -2.69 10.45
C PHE A 163 0.82 -3.01 10.84
N LYS A 164 1.00 -3.83 11.87
CA LYS A 164 2.31 -4.20 12.41
C LYS A 164 2.79 -5.48 11.74
N ALA A 165 3.41 -5.35 10.57
CA ALA A 165 3.88 -6.50 9.81
C ALA A 165 4.98 -7.32 10.54
N GLY A 166 4.92 -8.65 10.39
CA GLY A 166 5.96 -9.58 10.82
C GLY A 166 5.47 -10.77 11.66
N THR A 167 6.32 -11.80 11.76
CA THR A 167 6.10 -12.98 12.60
C THR A 167 5.95 -12.58 14.07
N ALA A 168 4.96 -13.14 14.77
CA ALA A 168 4.53 -12.75 16.13
C ALA A 168 4.00 -11.31 16.27
N ARG A 169 3.54 -10.71 15.17
CA ARG A 169 2.80 -9.44 15.14
C ARG A 169 1.48 -9.65 14.39
N ASP A 170 1.03 -8.66 13.61
CA ASP A 170 -0.26 -8.74 12.89
C ASP A 170 -0.18 -9.65 11.64
N GLY A 171 1.00 -10.19 11.33
CA GLY A 171 1.23 -11.09 10.21
C GLY A 171 1.60 -10.34 8.93
N TRP A 172 0.97 -10.73 7.82
CA TRP A 172 1.16 -10.14 6.50
C TRP A 172 -0.12 -9.44 6.06
N TRP A 173 0.02 -8.25 5.48
CA TRP A 173 -1.10 -7.57 4.83
C TRP A 173 -1.54 -8.37 3.60
N THR A 174 -2.84 -8.53 3.43
CA THR A 174 -3.42 -9.33 2.35
C THR A 174 -4.63 -8.61 1.76
N SER A 175 -5.05 -9.03 0.57
CA SER A 175 -6.28 -8.52 -0.06
C SER A 175 -7.50 -8.56 0.85
N LYS A 176 -7.61 -9.54 1.77
CA LYS A 176 -8.69 -9.61 2.75
C LYS A 176 -8.73 -8.38 3.66
N HIS A 177 -7.57 -7.95 4.17
CA HIS A 177 -7.48 -6.77 5.02
C HIS A 177 -7.87 -5.49 4.25
N MET A 178 -7.49 -5.39 2.97
CA MET A 178 -7.89 -4.27 2.11
C MET A 178 -9.41 -4.25 1.87
N VAL A 179 -10.01 -5.41 1.56
CA VAL A 179 -11.46 -5.55 1.37
C VAL A 179 -12.22 -5.19 2.66
N GLU A 180 -11.71 -5.63 3.82
CA GLU A 180 -12.27 -5.26 5.13
C GLU A 180 -12.21 -3.74 5.34
N GLN A 181 -11.05 -3.11 5.13
CA GLN A 181 -10.89 -1.66 5.25
C GLN A 181 -11.79 -0.87 4.29
N LEU A 182 -11.92 -1.31 3.04
CA LEU A 182 -12.78 -0.68 2.05
C LEU A 182 -14.26 -0.72 2.47
N LYS A 183 -14.72 -1.89 2.95
CA LYS A 183 -16.11 -2.11 3.35
C LYS A 183 -16.45 -1.46 4.68
N GLU A 184 -15.61 -1.65 5.69
CA GLU A 184 -15.89 -1.23 7.06
C GLU A 184 -15.62 0.25 7.30
N ASP A 185 -14.62 0.83 6.62
CA ASP A 185 -14.23 2.22 6.87
C ASP A 185 -14.46 3.11 5.65
N ALA A 186 -13.85 2.82 4.51
CA ALA A 186 -13.81 3.79 3.41
C ALA A 186 -15.19 4.06 2.81
N THR A 187 -16.01 3.02 2.58
CA THR A 187 -17.36 3.17 2.00
C THR A 187 -18.26 3.99 2.93
N GLY A 188 -18.34 3.61 4.21
CA GLY A 188 -19.19 4.31 5.16
C GLY A 188 -18.72 5.74 5.47
N LEU A 189 -17.41 5.97 5.57
CA LEU A 189 -16.86 7.33 5.71
C LEU A 189 -17.17 8.18 4.49
N PHE A 190 -17.10 7.60 3.28
CA PHE A 190 -17.44 8.32 2.06
C PHE A 190 -18.89 8.78 2.07
N GLU A 191 -19.83 7.86 2.32
CA GLU A 191 -21.26 8.15 2.34
C GLU A 191 -21.62 9.24 3.35
N ALA A 192 -20.95 9.25 4.51
CA ALA A 192 -21.16 10.25 5.55
C ALA A 192 -20.52 11.62 5.23
N LEU A 193 -19.33 11.65 4.61
CA LEU A 193 -18.62 12.89 4.26
C LEU A 193 -19.14 13.53 2.97
N HIS A 194 -19.65 12.73 2.04
CA HIS A 194 -20.07 13.16 0.70
C HIS A 194 -21.48 12.62 0.38
N PRO A 195 -22.52 13.08 1.10
CA PRO A 195 -23.89 12.69 0.79
C PRO A 195 -24.24 13.08 -0.64
N ASN A 196 -25.02 12.23 -1.32
CA ASN A 196 -25.43 12.40 -2.72
C ASN A 196 -24.29 12.45 -3.76
N CYS A 197 -23.07 12.06 -3.39
CA CYS A 197 -21.96 11.91 -4.33
C CYS A 197 -21.75 10.45 -4.74
N VAL A 198 -20.96 10.25 -5.78
CA VAL A 198 -20.50 8.94 -6.25
C VAL A 198 -19.00 8.86 -5.98
N ALA A 199 -18.56 7.83 -5.26
CA ALA A 199 -17.14 7.57 -5.06
C ALA A 199 -16.53 6.95 -6.31
N VAL A 200 -15.38 7.46 -6.72
CA VAL A 200 -14.52 6.81 -7.71
C VAL A 200 -13.21 6.44 -7.02
N PHE A 201 -13.10 5.17 -6.64
CA PHE A 201 -11.91 4.67 -5.95
C PHE A 201 -10.78 4.38 -6.95
N LEU A 202 -9.61 4.94 -6.66
CA LEU A 202 -8.40 4.82 -7.45
C LEU A 202 -7.39 3.98 -6.68
N PHE A 203 -7.04 2.83 -7.23
CA PHE A 203 -6.05 1.90 -6.69
C PHE A 203 -4.89 1.74 -7.67
N ASP A 204 -3.73 1.33 -7.16
CA ASP A 204 -2.66 0.83 -8.01
C ASP A 204 -2.95 -0.62 -8.46
N ASN A 205 -2.05 -1.19 -9.27
CA ASN A 205 -2.16 -2.57 -9.75
C ASN A 205 -1.35 -3.55 -8.88
N SER A 206 -1.31 -3.36 -7.56
CA SER A 206 -0.69 -4.34 -6.67
C SER A 206 -1.38 -5.70 -6.76
N SER A 207 -0.63 -6.76 -6.47
CA SER A 207 -1.18 -8.13 -6.47
C SER A 207 -2.31 -8.34 -5.45
N ASN A 208 -2.38 -7.49 -4.41
CA ASN A 208 -3.46 -7.49 -3.44
C ASN A 208 -4.75 -6.90 -4.02
N HIS A 209 -4.69 -5.82 -4.81
CA HIS A 209 -5.89 -5.27 -5.46
C HIS A 209 -6.37 -6.15 -6.61
N GLY A 210 -5.45 -6.82 -7.31
CA GLY A 210 -5.77 -7.80 -8.37
C GLY A 210 -6.19 -9.19 -7.85
N ALA A 211 -6.33 -9.37 -6.53
CA ALA A 211 -6.60 -10.68 -5.96
C ALA A 211 -8.05 -11.14 -6.21
N PHE A 212 -8.19 -12.33 -6.80
CA PHE A 212 -9.50 -12.99 -6.90
C PHE A 212 -9.99 -13.47 -5.52
N ALA A 213 -11.30 -13.41 -5.30
CA ALA A 213 -11.94 -14.03 -4.16
C ALA A 213 -11.60 -15.53 -4.05
N ASP A 214 -11.65 -16.09 -2.84
CA ASP A 214 -11.33 -17.50 -2.58
C ASP A 214 -12.29 -18.47 -3.30
N ASP A 215 -13.50 -17.99 -3.58
CA ASP A 215 -14.56 -18.70 -4.30
C ASP A 215 -14.66 -18.35 -5.79
N ALA A 216 -13.78 -17.49 -6.29
CA ALA A 216 -13.82 -17.03 -7.67
C ALA A 216 -13.57 -18.16 -8.67
N LEU A 217 -14.26 -18.10 -9.81
CA LEU A 217 -14.13 -19.04 -10.91
C LEU A 217 -12.87 -18.77 -11.73
N VAL A 218 -11.75 -19.29 -11.27
CA VAL A 218 -10.44 -19.15 -11.93
C VAL A 218 -10.04 -20.49 -12.56
N ALA A 219 -10.03 -20.55 -13.89
CA ALA A 219 -9.79 -21.78 -14.65
C ALA A 219 -8.45 -22.45 -14.29
N SER A 220 -7.39 -21.67 -14.04
CA SER A 220 -6.07 -22.21 -13.65
C SER A 220 -6.05 -22.90 -12.28
N ARG A 221 -7.10 -22.70 -11.45
CA ARG A 221 -7.26 -23.36 -10.15
C ARG A 221 -8.14 -24.62 -10.23
N MET A 222 -8.72 -24.91 -11.39
CA MET A 222 -9.65 -26.01 -11.61
C MET A 222 -8.94 -27.22 -12.24
N THR A 223 -9.41 -28.43 -11.95
CA THR A 223 -8.88 -29.65 -12.55
C THR A 223 -9.66 -30.05 -13.79
N LEU A 224 -8.98 -30.65 -14.78
CA LEU A 224 -9.63 -31.12 -16.01
C LEU A 224 -10.66 -32.22 -15.71
N ASN A 225 -10.26 -33.18 -14.87
CA ASN A 225 -11.07 -34.31 -14.45
C ASN A 225 -11.59 -34.09 -13.03
N GLU A 226 -12.62 -34.86 -12.69
CA GLU A 226 -13.17 -34.90 -11.35
C GLU A 226 -12.15 -35.36 -10.31
N LYS A 227 -12.25 -34.82 -9.09
CA LYS A 227 -11.46 -35.29 -7.95
C LYS A 227 -12.19 -35.02 -6.63
N PRO A 228 -11.87 -35.76 -5.54
CA PRO A 228 -12.31 -35.39 -4.20
C PRO A 228 -11.91 -33.94 -3.91
N TRP A 229 -12.85 -33.17 -3.37
CA TRP A 229 -12.66 -31.75 -3.07
C TRP A 229 -13.21 -31.43 -1.67
N PRO A 230 -12.43 -31.66 -0.61
CA PRO A 230 -12.88 -31.41 0.75
C PRO A 230 -13.14 -29.92 1.00
N LEU A 231 -13.96 -29.61 2.00
CA LEU A 231 -14.23 -28.23 2.43
C LEU A 231 -12.98 -27.53 2.99
N SER A 232 -11.94 -28.30 3.34
CA SER A 232 -10.62 -27.78 3.74
C SER A 232 -9.73 -27.38 2.57
N GLU A 233 -10.14 -27.63 1.31
CA GLU A 233 -9.40 -27.14 0.15
C GLU A 233 -9.36 -25.61 0.15
N LYS A 234 -8.22 -25.08 -0.29
CA LYS A 234 -7.95 -23.63 -0.30
C LYS A 234 -8.97 -22.85 -1.13
N PHE A 235 -9.43 -23.43 -2.24
CA PHE A 235 -10.36 -22.76 -3.16
C PHE A 235 -11.71 -23.47 -3.16
N GLN A 236 -12.79 -22.70 -3.07
CA GLN A 236 -14.15 -23.22 -2.99
C GLN A 236 -15.04 -22.50 -4.00
N PHE A 237 -15.10 -22.99 -5.23
CA PHE A 237 -15.76 -22.32 -6.34
C PHE A 237 -17.25 -22.08 -6.09
N ARG A 238 -17.72 -20.84 -6.24
CA ARG A 238 -19.15 -20.51 -6.16
C ARG A 238 -19.92 -21.05 -7.35
N ASP A 239 -21.22 -21.22 -7.19
CA ASP A 239 -22.09 -21.48 -8.33
C ASP A 239 -22.17 -20.23 -9.23
N THR A 240 -22.44 -20.44 -10.51
CA THR A 240 -22.67 -19.35 -11.48
C THR A 240 -23.86 -19.69 -12.34
N VAL A 241 -24.32 -18.73 -13.12
CA VAL A 241 -25.31 -18.95 -14.17
C VAL A 241 -24.65 -19.00 -15.54
N TYR A 242 -25.26 -19.72 -16.48
CA TYR A 242 -24.91 -19.73 -17.89
C TYR A 242 -26.17 -19.87 -18.73
N ILE A 243 -26.13 -19.38 -19.97
CA ILE A 243 -27.21 -19.60 -20.93
C ILE A 243 -26.96 -20.95 -21.60
N SER A 244 -27.90 -21.87 -21.42
CA SER A 244 -27.81 -23.21 -22.00
C SER A 244 -28.13 -23.17 -23.48
N ARG A 245 -27.25 -23.75 -24.30
CA ARG A 245 -27.43 -23.76 -25.76
C ARG A 245 -28.57 -24.65 -26.22
N SER A 246 -29.03 -25.59 -25.40
CA SER A 246 -30.11 -26.51 -25.74
C SER A 246 -31.49 -25.94 -25.40
N THR A 247 -31.58 -25.18 -24.31
CA THR A 247 -32.86 -24.64 -23.80
C THR A 247 -33.02 -23.14 -24.06
N ASP A 248 -31.94 -22.44 -24.40
CA ASP A 248 -31.86 -20.96 -24.47
C ASP A 248 -32.32 -20.27 -23.17
N MET A 249 -32.20 -20.98 -22.05
CA MET A 249 -32.57 -20.50 -20.72
C MET A 249 -31.33 -20.37 -19.84
N GLU A 250 -31.43 -19.48 -18.85
CA GLU A 250 -30.44 -19.34 -17.79
C GLU A 250 -30.50 -20.56 -16.86
N GLU A 251 -29.38 -21.25 -16.74
CA GLU A 251 -29.23 -22.43 -15.90
C GLU A 251 -28.12 -22.21 -14.87
N VAL A 252 -28.35 -22.75 -13.66
CA VAL A 252 -27.35 -22.70 -12.58
C VAL A 252 -26.31 -23.79 -12.81
N GLN A 253 -25.06 -23.38 -12.97
CA GLN A 253 -23.90 -24.26 -12.95
C GLN A 253 -23.40 -24.42 -11.51
N SER A 254 -23.61 -25.61 -10.95
CA SER A 254 -22.84 -26.05 -9.80
C SER A 254 -21.56 -26.78 -10.20
N PHE A 255 -20.50 -26.60 -9.41
CA PHE A 255 -19.16 -27.16 -9.66
C PHE A 255 -18.87 -28.43 -8.84
N TYR A 256 -19.77 -28.77 -7.93
CA TYR A 256 -19.58 -29.87 -6.99
C TYR A 256 -20.76 -30.83 -7.00
N TYR A 257 -20.50 -32.05 -6.56
CA TYR A 257 -21.54 -33.05 -6.33
C TYR A 257 -21.02 -34.10 -5.33
N GLU A 258 -21.92 -34.87 -4.73
CA GLU A 258 -21.56 -35.92 -3.78
C GLU A 258 -21.47 -37.29 -4.45
N LYS A 259 -20.46 -38.08 -4.05
CA LYS A 259 -20.32 -39.49 -4.38
C LYS A 259 -20.27 -40.33 -3.12
N GLU A 260 -21.01 -41.43 -3.12
CA GLU A 260 -20.89 -42.46 -2.09
C GLU A 260 -19.75 -43.42 -2.45
N ILE A 261 -18.75 -43.49 -1.58
CA ILE A 261 -17.61 -44.41 -1.76
C ILE A 261 -17.56 -45.38 -0.58
N LYS A 262 -17.31 -46.65 -0.88
CA LYS A 262 -17.09 -47.68 0.15
C LYS A 262 -15.61 -47.67 0.53
N ILE A 263 -15.31 -47.34 1.78
CA ILE A 263 -13.96 -47.30 2.34
C ILE A 263 -13.84 -48.40 3.40
N ARG A 264 -12.72 -49.14 3.41
CA ARG A 264 -12.46 -50.10 4.48
C ARG A 264 -11.93 -49.38 5.72
N ASP A 265 -12.50 -49.70 6.88
CA ASP A 265 -11.94 -49.23 8.16
C ASP A 265 -10.68 -50.02 8.55
N LYS A 266 -10.01 -49.59 9.63
CA LYS A 266 -8.81 -50.27 10.16
C LYS A 266 -9.06 -51.72 10.58
N LYS A 267 -10.33 -52.14 10.73
CA LYS A 267 -10.76 -53.49 11.10
C LYS A 267 -11.26 -54.30 9.89
N GLY A 268 -11.17 -53.76 8.67
CA GLY A 268 -11.57 -54.41 7.43
C GLY A 268 -13.04 -54.28 7.04
N ASN A 269 -13.87 -53.61 7.84
CA ASN A 269 -15.29 -53.44 7.54
C ASN A 269 -15.50 -52.36 6.47
N LEU A 270 -16.39 -52.62 5.51
CA LEU A 270 -16.79 -51.64 4.51
C LEU A 270 -17.73 -50.60 5.14
N LYS A 271 -17.33 -49.33 5.08
CA LYS A 271 -18.17 -48.18 5.43
C LYS A 271 -18.44 -47.33 4.20
N THR A 272 -19.71 -47.00 3.97
CA THR A 272 -20.08 -46.00 2.95
C THR A 272 -19.80 -44.61 3.50
N LYS A 273 -19.10 -43.79 2.73
CA LYS A 273 -18.84 -42.38 3.04
C LYS A 273 -19.27 -41.52 1.86
N LYS A 274 -20.05 -40.48 2.14
CA LYS A 274 -20.32 -39.40 1.17
C LYS A 274 -19.11 -38.49 1.10
N ILE A 275 -18.59 -38.31 -0.11
CA ILE A 275 -17.44 -37.47 -0.41
C ILE A 275 -17.84 -36.46 -1.47
N ARG A 276 -17.55 -35.18 -1.22
CA ARG A 276 -17.74 -34.09 -2.19
C ARG A 276 -16.66 -34.17 -3.26
N TYR A 277 -17.08 -34.14 -4.52
CA TYR A 277 -16.22 -34.11 -5.69
C TYR A 277 -16.39 -32.80 -6.42
N PHE A 278 -15.28 -32.29 -6.96
CA PHE A 278 -15.31 -31.31 -8.03
C PHE A 278 -15.63 -32.01 -9.35
N LYS A 279 -16.51 -31.44 -10.18
CA LYS A 279 -16.96 -32.03 -11.46
C LYS A 279 -15.85 -32.22 -12.50
N GLY A 280 -14.81 -31.39 -12.44
CA GLY A 280 -13.80 -31.31 -13.52
C GLY A 280 -14.29 -30.43 -14.67
N ILE A 281 -13.39 -29.65 -15.26
CA ILE A 281 -13.69 -28.76 -16.40
C ILE A 281 -14.30 -29.52 -17.57
N ARG A 282 -13.86 -30.75 -17.85
CA ARG A 282 -14.41 -31.57 -18.94
C ARG A 282 -15.92 -31.79 -18.77
N LYS A 283 -16.36 -32.13 -17.55
CA LYS A 283 -17.77 -32.36 -17.26
C LYS A 283 -18.58 -31.06 -17.33
N ILE A 284 -18.04 -29.97 -16.79
CA ILE A 284 -18.69 -28.65 -16.82
C ILE A 284 -18.89 -28.17 -18.27
N LEU A 285 -17.86 -28.32 -19.12
CA LEU A 285 -17.98 -27.98 -20.53
C LEU A 285 -18.87 -28.97 -21.31
N GLY A 286 -19.00 -30.22 -20.86
CA GLY A 286 -20.01 -31.14 -21.37
C GLY A 286 -21.43 -30.67 -21.04
N GLU A 287 -21.68 -30.27 -19.79
CA GLU A 287 -22.98 -29.75 -19.32
C GLU A 287 -23.40 -28.50 -20.11
N ARG A 288 -22.45 -27.62 -20.45
CA ARG A 288 -22.72 -26.39 -21.20
C ARG A 288 -22.80 -26.56 -22.72
N SER A 289 -22.50 -27.75 -23.24
CA SER A 289 -22.35 -28.09 -24.68
C SER A 289 -21.08 -27.64 -25.48
N PRO A 290 -20.04 -26.94 -24.96
CA PRO A 290 -18.83 -26.61 -25.75
C PRO A 290 -17.69 -27.66 -25.77
N TRP A 291 -17.82 -28.86 -25.18
CA TRP A 291 -16.72 -29.83 -25.26
C TRP A 291 -16.63 -30.50 -26.64
N ILE A 292 -15.87 -29.90 -27.55
CA ILE A 292 -15.42 -30.51 -28.80
C ILE A 292 -14.11 -31.21 -28.47
N GLY A 293 -14.19 -32.46 -28.01
CA GLY A 293 -13.00 -33.24 -27.67
C GLY A 293 -12.15 -33.48 -28.92
N HIS A 294 -10.87 -33.09 -28.87
CA HIS A 294 -9.86 -33.91 -29.52
C HIS A 294 -9.51 -35.00 -28.52
N ASP A 295 -9.88 -36.24 -28.84
CA ASP A 295 -9.33 -37.40 -28.16
C ASP A 295 -7.81 -37.37 -28.39
N LEU A 296 -7.06 -37.08 -27.32
CA LEU A 296 -5.60 -37.21 -27.28
C LEU A 296 -5.21 -38.66 -26.98
#